data_AF-A0A7R9D6S4-F1
#
_entry.id   AF-A0A7R9D6S4-F1
#
_cell.length_a   1.000
_cell.length_b   1.000
_cell.length_c   1.000
_cell.angle_alpha   90.00
_cell.angle_beta   90.00
_cell.angle_gamma   90.00
#
_symmetry.space_group_name_H-M   'P 1'
#
loop_
_entity.id
_entity.type
_entity.pdbx_description
1 polymer ?
#
loop_
_entity_poly.entity_id
_entity_poly.type
_entity_poly.pdbx_seq_one_letter_code
_entity_poly.pdbx_strand_id
1 'polypeptide(L)'
;MVGRRMKGVVWLNNRANKNIWITETVDGASYRADVDTLTKFADRLSEQAETTGNLTVSEEQQEKKLLHWLTSTSSYLIDEKEKYDPTGFRDAILLGLNKAGNDLDAVSKFLDSAGSKLDYRRYGEALFDILIAGGLLVPGGSIAQEGDKPCKTTACVFEAPEDMDSMHNFEQEKLPPVHPTEIRTSISPSSSVELNTTSVLANYATEAGKDIEVTTKSIGGEESRPKMSSEVGVRRQTEGQVAEGVFIKLMRRYKYLEKMFEDEMKKILVFIKGFSEQERIKLARMTALWISNGSIPPNVLLVLINEHLTKDNLALEFLMEVFVTWKMEKGLASMMTALKKSGIEGRLMEFVPLNKRTEDNFRSAFEERGLASQEAKKDLQIQLEDQLSEGRSTKDIVTDLKEVAIKNGIPEHEVVALVWTTVMSQVEWNKKEELVAEQALKHLKQYTPLFEAFTTVARSELVLMLKTQEFCYGNMNFMKVFQKIILLFYKTDVLSEEVILKWYKEGHSVKGKMMFLDQMKKFIEWLQNAEEESESGEDED
;
A
#
# COMPACT_ATOMS: atom_id res chain seq x y z
N MET A 1 28.52 -55.19 -29.16
CA MET A 1 28.73 -56.65 -29.03
C MET A 1 29.48 -56.83 -27.71
N VAL A 2 28.97 -57.47 -26.66
CA VAL A 2 28.28 -58.76 -26.53
C VAL A 2 27.02 -58.58 -25.67
N GLY A 3 25.91 -59.19 -26.09
CA GLY A 3 24.65 -59.13 -25.37
C GLY A 3 24.62 -60.06 -24.16
N ARG A 4 23.99 -59.60 -23.07
CA ARG A 4 23.23 -60.46 -22.17
C ARG A 4 21.81 -59.91 -22.12
N ARG A 5 20.86 -60.70 -22.64
CA ARG A 5 19.43 -60.48 -22.44
C ARG A 5 19.10 -60.97 -21.03
N MET A 6 18.83 -60.05 -20.10
CA MET A 6 17.85 -60.32 -19.05
C MET A 6 16.47 -60.15 -19.67
N LYS A 7 15.53 -61.06 -19.39
CA LYS A 7 14.16 -60.96 -19.92
C LYS A 7 13.53 -59.69 -19.33
N GLY A 8 13.21 -58.70 -20.17
CA GLY A 8 12.45 -57.50 -19.78
C GLY A 8 13.16 -56.16 -19.93
N VAL A 9 14.49 -56.14 -20.06
CA VAL A 9 15.27 -54.89 -20.06
C VAL A 9 15.76 -54.50 -21.46
N VAL A 10 15.32 -53.35 -21.97
CA VAL A 10 15.78 -52.76 -23.24
C VAL A 10 16.71 -51.58 -22.96
N TRP A 11 17.93 -51.64 -23.49
CA TRP A 11 18.90 -50.54 -23.44
C TRP A 11 18.73 -49.64 -24.67
N LEU A 12 18.19 -48.43 -24.50
CA LEU A 12 18.11 -47.44 -25.57
C LEU A 12 19.25 -46.43 -25.45
N ASN A 13 20.16 -46.47 -26.42
CA ASN A 13 21.29 -45.54 -26.51
C ASN A 13 20.95 -44.41 -27.48
N ASN A 14 20.71 -43.20 -26.97
CA ASN A 14 20.48 -42.02 -27.80
C ASN A 14 21.80 -41.25 -27.96
N ARG A 15 22.39 -41.27 -29.16
CA ARG A 15 23.72 -40.68 -29.45
C ARG A 15 23.80 -39.16 -29.31
N ALA A 16 22.71 -38.45 -29.04
CA ALA A 16 22.71 -36.98 -28.97
C ALA A 16 22.81 -36.41 -27.53
N ASN A 17 22.55 -37.19 -26.49
CA ASN A 17 22.69 -36.75 -25.09
C ASN A 17 23.10 -37.95 -24.23
N LYS A 18 24.11 -37.80 -23.37
CA LYS A 18 24.74 -38.87 -22.55
C LYS A 18 23.84 -39.47 -21.45
N ASN A 19 22.52 -39.56 -21.64
CA ASN A 19 21.61 -40.16 -20.67
C ASN A 19 21.16 -41.54 -21.16
N ILE A 20 21.69 -42.59 -20.53
CA ILE A 20 21.26 -43.98 -20.74
C ILE A 20 20.04 -44.21 -19.85
N TRP A 21 18.99 -44.83 -20.39
CA TRP A 21 17.76 -45.12 -19.64
C TRP A 21 17.50 -46.62 -19.65
N ILE A 22 17.17 -47.17 -18.50
CA ILE A 22 16.66 -48.55 -18.39
C ILE A 22 15.14 -48.47 -18.47
N THR A 23 14.55 -49.20 -19.42
CA THR A 23 13.10 -49.38 -19.52
C THR A 23 12.75 -50.84 -19.27
N GLU A 24 11.92 -51.08 -18.27
CA GLU A 24 11.31 -52.39 -18.01
C GLU A 24 9.80 -52.25 -18.09
N THR A 25 9.15 -53.25 -18.69
CA THR A 25 7.69 -53.28 -18.84
C THR A 25 7.14 -54.42 -17.99
N VAL A 26 6.46 -54.08 -16.90
CA VAL A 26 5.76 -55.04 -16.03
C VAL A 26 4.28 -54.70 -16.10
N ASP A 27 3.44 -55.68 -16.44
CA ASP A 27 1.98 -55.55 -16.58
C ASP A 27 1.53 -54.34 -17.45
N GLY A 28 2.27 -54.04 -18.51
CA GLY A 28 1.94 -52.98 -19.45
C GLY A 28 2.31 -51.55 -18.99
N ALA A 29 2.98 -51.39 -17.85
CA ALA A 29 3.56 -50.14 -17.40
C ALA A 29 5.06 -50.09 -17.72
N SER A 30 5.52 -49.00 -18.37
CA SER A 30 6.95 -48.77 -18.62
C SER A 30 7.53 -47.87 -17.53
N TYR A 31 8.58 -48.36 -16.88
CA TYR A 31 9.31 -47.61 -15.85
C TYR A 31 10.59 -47.02 -16.44
N ARG A 32 10.98 -45.80 -16.02
CA ARG A 32 12.19 -45.14 -16.51
C ARG A 32 12.96 -44.50 -15.35
N ALA A 33 14.26 -44.77 -15.26
CA ALA A 33 15.16 -44.13 -14.30
C ALA A 33 16.45 -43.69 -15.02
N ASP A 34 17.01 -42.56 -14.62
CA ASP A 34 18.30 -42.08 -15.09
C ASP A 34 19.47 -42.88 -14.45
N VAL A 35 20.65 -42.80 -15.07
CA VAL A 35 21.84 -43.58 -14.67
C VAL A 35 22.31 -43.23 -13.26
N ASP A 36 22.26 -41.95 -12.86
CA ASP A 36 22.73 -41.53 -11.53
C ASP A 36 21.83 -42.08 -10.44
N THR A 37 20.52 -42.07 -10.68
CA THR A 37 19.52 -42.65 -9.78
C THR A 37 19.69 -44.17 -9.66
N LEU A 38 19.98 -44.86 -10.76
CA LEU A 38 20.25 -46.31 -10.75
C LEU A 38 21.58 -46.66 -10.07
N THR A 39 22.60 -45.83 -10.23
CA THR A 39 23.92 -46.02 -9.61
C THR A 39 23.82 -45.88 -8.09
N LYS A 40 23.12 -44.84 -7.61
CA LYS A 40 22.86 -44.64 -6.16
C LYS A 40 22.05 -45.77 -5.54
N PHE A 41 21.17 -46.40 -6.31
CA PHE A 41 20.41 -47.57 -5.85
C PHE A 41 21.30 -48.81 -5.76
N ALA A 42 22.16 -49.04 -6.76
CA ALA A 42 23.13 -50.14 -6.75
C ALA A 42 24.12 -50.02 -5.57
N ASP A 43 24.61 -48.81 -5.27
CA ASP A 43 25.50 -48.54 -4.15
C ASP A 43 24.84 -48.88 -2.80
N ARG A 44 23.57 -48.49 -2.60
CA ARG A 44 22.81 -48.82 -1.39
C ARG A 44 22.53 -50.31 -1.23
N LEU A 45 22.32 -51.03 -2.33
CA LEU A 45 22.16 -52.49 -2.28
C LEU A 45 23.48 -53.19 -1.92
N SER A 46 24.61 -52.69 -2.41
CA SER A 46 25.94 -53.18 -2.03
C SER A 46 26.23 -52.93 -0.54
N GLU A 47 25.94 -51.73 -0.02
CA GLU A 47 26.08 -51.42 1.41
C GLU A 47 25.18 -52.30 2.30
N GLN A 48 23.95 -52.60 1.87
CA GLN A 48 23.06 -53.53 2.59
C GLN A 48 23.55 -54.98 2.57
N ALA A 49 24.20 -55.42 1.49
CA ALA A 49 24.75 -56.77 1.38
C ALA A 49 25.99 -56.95 2.28
N GLU A 50 26.82 -55.91 2.39
CA GLU A 50 28.01 -55.90 3.27
C GLU A 50 27.62 -55.91 4.77
N THR A 51 26.57 -55.18 5.15
CA THR A 51 26.12 -55.10 6.55
C THR A 51 25.38 -56.36 7.05
N THR A 52 24.79 -57.15 6.14
CA THR A 52 24.05 -58.38 6.51
C THR A 52 24.86 -59.67 6.37
N GLY A 53 26.13 -59.58 5.94
CA GLY A 53 27.05 -60.73 5.84
C GLY A 53 26.65 -61.76 4.78
N ASN A 54 25.69 -61.45 3.91
CA ASN A 54 25.10 -62.37 2.96
C ASN A 54 25.64 -62.08 1.55
N LEU A 55 26.75 -62.73 1.19
CA LEU A 55 27.49 -62.47 -0.06
C LEU A 55 26.80 -62.96 -1.35
N THR A 56 25.61 -63.58 -1.26
CA THR A 56 24.84 -64.01 -2.44
C THR A 56 23.35 -63.77 -2.22
N VAL A 57 22.89 -62.58 -2.58
CA VAL A 57 21.46 -62.33 -2.79
C VAL A 57 21.09 -62.92 -4.16
N SER A 58 20.06 -63.77 -4.25
CA SER A 58 19.69 -64.34 -5.55
C SER A 58 19.20 -63.25 -6.51
N GLU A 59 19.41 -63.40 -7.82
CA GLU A 59 18.95 -62.44 -8.85
C GLU A 59 17.45 -62.12 -8.68
N GLU A 60 16.63 -63.12 -8.33
CA GLU A 60 15.19 -62.94 -8.12
C GLU A 60 14.85 -62.09 -6.88
N GLN A 61 15.69 -62.13 -5.84
CA GLN A 61 15.54 -61.28 -4.65
C GLN A 61 16.02 -59.84 -4.90
N GLN A 62 17.04 -59.66 -5.75
CA GLN A 62 17.46 -58.32 -6.20
C GLN A 62 16.36 -57.68 -7.07
N GLU A 63 15.76 -58.45 -7.96
CA GLU A 63 14.65 -58.02 -8.84
C GLU A 63 13.41 -57.62 -8.04
N LYS A 64 13.02 -58.42 -7.03
CA LYS A 64 11.91 -58.06 -6.12
C LYS A 64 12.19 -56.79 -5.30
N LYS A 65 13.43 -56.58 -4.84
CA LYS A 65 13.81 -55.35 -4.11
C LYS A 65 13.84 -54.13 -5.03
N LEU A 66 14.32 -54.28 -6.27
CA LEU A 66 14.25 -53.28 -7.32
C LEU A 66 12.81 -52.89 -7.62
N LEU A 67 11.94 -53.87 -7.86
CA LEU A 67 10.51 -53.64 -8.14
C LEU A 67 9.80 -53.01 -6.95
N HIS A 68 10.08 -53.42 -5.72
CA HIS A 68 9.50 -52.80 -4.53
C HIS A 68 9.97 -51.35 -4.34
N TRP A 69 11.25 -51.07 -4.58
CA TRP A 69 11.79 -49.71 -4.52
C TRP A 69 11.24 -48.84 -5.65
N LEU A 70 11.17 -49.36 -6.87
CA LEU A 70 10.57 -48.67 -8.01
C LEU A 70 9.09 -48.40 -7.76
N THR A 71 8.32 -49.32 -7.18
CA THR A 71 6.89 -49.11 -6.86
C THR A 71 6.66 -48.17 -5.67
N SER A 72 7.50 -48.26 -4.63
CA SER A 72 7.42 -47.37 -3.46
C SER A 72 7.86 -45.94 -3.81
N THR A 73 8.87 -45.79 -4.66
CA THR A 73 9.33 -44.49 -5.19
C THR A 73 8.42 -44.01 -6.34
N SER A 74 7.75 -44.90 -7.08
CA SER A 74 6.73 -44.57 -8.09
C SER A 74 5.46 -43.98 -7.51
N SER A 75 5.20 -44.07 -6.20
CA SER A 75 4.15 -43.24 -5.58
C SER A 75 4.40 -41.74 -5.80
N TYR A 76 5.64 -41.34 -6.13
CA TYR A 76 6.02 -39.99 -6.56
C TYR A 76 6.10 -39.79 -8.09
N LEU A 77 5.88 -40.82 -8.91
CA LEU A 77 5.96 -40.77 -10.38
C LEU A 77 4.66 -41.23 -11.09
N ILE A 78 3.60 -41.55 -10.35
CA ILE A 78 2.26 -41.70 -10.92
C ILE A 78 1.65 -40.30 -11.00
N ASP A 79 1.95 -39.55 -12.06
CA ASP A 79 0.95 -38.63 -12.65
C ASP A 79 1.25 -38.10 -14.08
N GLU A 80 2.26 -38.61 -14.80
CA GLU A 80 2.51 -38.14 -16.18
C GLU A 80 1.46 -38.62 -17.22
N LYS A 81 0.36 -39.23 -16.78
CA LYS A 81 -0.73 -39.71 -17.65
C LYS A 81 -2.06 -38.96 -17.52
N GLU A 82 -2.20 -37.98 -16.65
CA GLU A 82 -3.27 -37.01 -16.85
C GLU A 82 -2.91 -36.16 -18.09
N LYS A 83 -3.70 -36.29 -19.16
CA LYS A 83 -3.63 -35.39 -20.32
C LYS A 83 -3.79 -33.96 -19.79
N TYR A 84 -2.89 -33.04 -20.17
CA TYR A 84 -3.04 -31.62 -19.80
C TYR A 84 -4.40 -31.14 -20.31
N ASP A 85 -5.30 -30.86 -19.37
CA ASP A 85 -6.71 -30.55 -19.62
C ASP A 85 -7.11 -29.29 -18.85
N PRO A 86 -6.64 -28.11 -19.29
CA PRO A 86 -6.98 -26.84 -18.65
C PRO A 86 -8.49 -26.56 -18.74
N THR A 87 -9.16 -27.08 -19.76
CA THR A 87 -10.61 -27.00 -19.95
C THR A 87 -11.35 -27.80 -18.88
N GLY A 88 -10.96 -29.05 -18.62
CA GLY A 88 -11.53 -29.87 -17.55
C GLY A 88 -11.28 -29.26 -16.16
N PHE A 89 -10.08 -28.73 -15.93
CA PHE A 89 -9.75 -27.99 -14.71
C PHE A 89 -10.65 -26.75 -14.55
N ARG A 90 -10.78 -25.93 -15.60
CA ARG A 90 -11.68 -24.77 -15.64
C ARG A 90 -13.09 -25.17 -15.25
N ASP A 91 -13.66 -26.16 -15.92
CA ASP A 91 -15.05 -26.60 -15.70
C ASP A 91 -15.28 -27.01 -14.23
N ALA A 92 -14.30 -27.70 -13.61
CA ALA A 92 -14.37 -28.08 -12.20
C ALA A 92 -14.31 -26.87 -11.25
N ILE A 93 -13.45 -25.88 -11.53
CA ILE A 93 -13.38 -24.64 -10.76
C ILE A 93 -14.65 -23.81 -10.92
N LEU A 94 -15.13 -23.60 -12.15
CA LEU A 94 -16.34 -22.84 -12.44
C LEU A 94 -17.56 -23.45 -11.72
N LEU A 95 -17.67 -24.78 -11.69
CA LEU A 95 -18.75 -25.45 -10.96
C LEU A 95 -18.77 -25.09 -9.47
N GLY A 96 -17.61 -25.07 -8.82
CA GLY A 96 -17.51 -24.71 -7.40
C GLY A 96 -17.71 -23.24 -7.14
N LEU A 97 -17.14 -22.37 -7.97
CA LEU A 97 -17.28 -20.92 -7.86
C LEU A 97 -18.72 -20.47 -8.10
N ASN A 98 -19.39 -20.98 -9.14
CA ASN A 98 -20.80 -20.67 -9.40
C ASN A 98 -21.73 -21.16 -8.28
N LYS A 99 -21.36 -22.26 -7.60
CA LYS A 99 -22.10 -22.74 -6.42
C LYS A 99 -21.91 -21.85 -5.20
N ALA A 100 -20.71 -21.28 -5.02
CA ALA A 100 -20.43 -20.32 -3.98
C ALA A 100 -21.08 -18.95 -4.26
N GLY A 101 -21.27 -18.60 -5.54
CA GLY A 101 -21.82 -17.31 -5.95
C GLY A 101 -20.91 -16.17 -5.49
N ASN A 102 -21.50 -15.12 -4.93
CA ASN A 102 -20.76 -13.96 -4.41
C ASN A 102 -20.35 -14.11 -2.92
N ASP A 103 -20.54 -15.29 -2.31
CA ASP A 103 -20.06 -15.57 -0.95
C ASP A 103 -18.58 -15.99 -1.00
N LEU A 104 -17.72 -15.10 -0.51
CA LEU A 104 -16.29 -15.26 -0.69
C LEU A 104 -15.62 -16.08 0.39
N ASP A 105 -16.27 -16.22 1.53
CA ASP A 105 -15.89 -17.24 2.49
C ASP A 105 -16.23 -18.63 1.94
N ALA A 106 -17.33 -18.78 1.21
CA ALA A 106 -17.63 -20.00 0.48
C ALA A 106 -16.65 -20.25 -0.68
N VAL A 107 -16.28 -19.23 -1.45
CA VAL A 107 -15.23 -19.32 -2.49
C VAL A 107 -13.90 -19.74 -1.89
N SER A 108 -13.45 -19.09 -0.81
CA SER A 108 -12.18 -19.41 -0.16
C SER A 108 -12.17 -20.84 0.41
N LYS A 109 -13.25 -21.28 1.07
CA LYS A 109 -13.40 -22.65 1.56
C LYS A 109 -13.40 -23.67 0.42
N PHE A 110 -14.10 -23.36 -0.68
CA PHE A 110 -14.10 -24.21 -1.86
C PHE A 110 -12.68 -24.36 -2.40
N LEU A 111 -11.98 -23.26 -2.67
CA LEU A 111 -10.63 -23.29 -3.26
C LEU A 111 -9.61 -24.01 -2.36
N ASP A 112 -9.68 -23.84 -1.04
CA ASP A 112 -8.84 -24.59 -0.10
C ASP A 112 -9.15 -26.09 -0.12
N SER A 113 -10.43 -26.47 -0.12
CA SER A 113 -10.81 -27.88 -0.19
C SER A 113 -10.49 -28.51 -1.56
N ALA A 114 -10.64 -27.76 -2.64
CA ALA A 114 -10.51 -28.23 -4.01
C ALA A 114 -9.05 -28.49 -4.40
N GLY A 115 -8.08 -27.76 -3.83
CA GLY A 115 -6.66 -28.00 -4.11
C GLY A 115 -6.12 -29.33 -3.56
N SER A 116 -6.93 -30.10 -2.81
CA SER A 116 -6.62 -31.50 -2.48
C SER A 116 -7.03 -32.49 -3.57
N LYS A 117 -7.89 -32.06 -4.51
CA LYS A 117 -8.48 -32.87 -5.58
C LYS A 117 -8.08 -32.39 -6.97
N LEU A 118 -7.82 -31.10 -7.13
CA LEU A 118 -7.43 -30.44 -8.36
C LEU A 118 -5.96 -30.03 -8.28
N ASP A 119 -5.22 -30.25 -9.35
CA ASP A 119 -3.78 -29.97 -9.39
C ASP A 119 -3.47 -28.49 -9.66
N TYR A 120 -3.40 -27.70 -8.60
CA TYR A 120 -3.02 -26.29 -8.68
C TYR A 120 -1.56 -26.07 -9.11
N ARG A 121 -0.66 -27.05 -8.94
CA ARG A 121 0.73 -26.90 -9.41
C ARG A 121 0.79 -26.91 -10.93
N ARG A 122 -0.05 -27.73 -11.54
CA ARG A 122 -0.13 -27.85 -12.99
C ARG A 122 -1.00 -26.78 -13.65
N TYR A 123 -2.08 -26.38 -13.00
CA TYR A 123 -3.08 -25.48 -13.55
C TYR A 123 -3.15 -24.11 -12.85
N GLY A 124 -2.10 -23.70 -12.12
CA GLY A 124 -2.09 -22.42 -11.40
C GLY A 124 -2.29 -21.20 -12.31
N GLU A 125 -1.78 -21.22 -13.53
CA GLU A 125 -2.03 -20.15 -14.53
C GLU A 125 -3.52 -20.05 -14.86
N ALA A 126 -4.12 -21.19 -15.26
CA ALA A 126 -5.56 -21.31 -15.52
C ALA A 126 -6.41 -20.92 -14.31
N LEU A 127 -5.95 -21.23 -13.09
CA LEU A 127 -6.63 -20.81 -11.87
C LEU A 127 -6.68 -19.28 -11.74
N PHE A 128 -5.56 -18.59 -11.97
CA PHE A 128 -5.52 -17.13 -11.87
C PHE A 128 -6.29 -16.42 -12.97
N ASP A 129 -6.29 -16.94 -14.19
CA ASP A 129 -7.17 -16.49 -15.27
C ASP A 129 -8.63 -16.52 -14.83
N ILE A 130 -9.08 -17.64 -14.24
CA ILE A 130 -10.46 -17.80 -13.78
C ILE A 130 -10.78 -16.85 -12.62
N LEU A 131 -9.88 -16.72 -11.65
CA LEU A 131 -10.12 -15.84 -10.49
C LEU A 131 -10.13 -14.35 -10.85
N ILE A 132 -9.36 -13.95 -11.88
CA ILE A 132 -9.29 -12.55 -12.32
C ILE A 132 -10.37 -12.24 -13.36
N ALA A 133 -10.39 -12.97 -14.48
CA ALA A 133 -11.23 -12.67 -15.64
C ALA A 133 -12.52 -13.51 -15.69
N GLY A 134 -12.67 -14.50 -14.83
CA GLY A 134 -13.84 -15.38 -14.79
C GLY A 134 -13.76 -16.58 -15.72
N GLY A 135 -12.70 -16.72 -16.50
CA GLY A 135 -12.51 -17.83 -17.45
C GLY A 135 -11.07 -17.88 -17.96
N LEU A 136 -10.73 -18.89 -18.76
CA LEU A 136 -9.39 -19.02 -19.34
C LEU A 136 -9.11 -17.89 -20.32
N LEU A 137 -8.00 -17.18 -20.14
CA LEU A 137 -7.60 -16.11 -21.05
C LEU A 137 -6.85 -16.69 -22.24
N VAL A 138 -7.14 -16.17 -23.44
CA VAL A 138 -6.31 -16.39 -24.62
C VAL A 138 -5.41 -15.19 -24.88
N PRO A 139 -4.32 -15.33 -25.66
CA PRO A 139 -3.48 -14.20 -26.03
C PRO A 139 -4.33 -13.06 -26.62
N GLY A 140 -4.24 -11.88 -26.00
CA GLY A 140 -5.06 -10.72 -26.36
C GLY A 140 -6.18 -10.39 -25.39
N GLY A 141 -6.39 -11.18 -24.33
CA GLY A 141 -7.22 -10.80 -23.18
C GLY A 141 -8.71 -11.17 -23.29
N SER A 142 -9.11 -11.93 -24.31
CA SER A 142 -10.47 -12.48 -24.39
C SER A 142 -10.57 -13.83 -23.67
N ILE A 143 -11.79 -14.21 -23.28
CA ILE A 143 -12.06 -15.52 -22.69
C ILE A 143 -12.16 -16.57 -23.79
N ALA A 144 -11.49 -17.71 -23.61
CA ALA A 144 -11.58 -18.85 -24.51
C ALA A 144 -13.02 -19.36 -24.63
N GLN A 145 -13.59 -19.33 -25.85
CA GLN A 145 -14.93 -19.84 -26.13
C GLN A 145 -14.88 -21.29 -26.60
N GLU A 146 -15.74 -22.15 -26.07
CA GLU A 146 -15.87 -23.55 -26.48
C GLU A 146 -17.35 -23.95 -26.60
N GLY A 147 -17.94 -23.68 -27.77
CA GLY A 147 -19.32 -24.05 -28.10
C GLY A 147 -20.36 -23.47 -27.12
N ASP A 148 -21.39 -24.26 -26.79
CA ASP A 148 -22.52 -23.84 -25.95
C ASP A 148 -22.28 -23.97 -24.43
N LYS A 149 -21.06 -24.35 -23.99
CA LYS A 149 -20.77 -24.53 -22.56
C LYS A 149 -20.51 -23.19 -21.87
N PRO A 150 -20.95 -23.00 -20.61
CA PRO A 150 -20.59 -21.83 -19.83
C PRO A 150 -19.08 -21.81 -19.58
N CYS A 151 -18.40 -20.81 -20.15
CA CYS A 151 -16.95 -20.61 -20.06
C CYS A 151 -16.55 -19.50 -19.07
N LYS A 152 -17.53 -18.91 -18.37
CA LYS A 152 -17.34 -17.77 -17.46
C LYS A 152 -18.03 -18.00 -16.10
N THR A 153 -17.43 -17.49 -15.02
CA THR A 153 -18.03 -17.31 -13.69
C THR A 153 -18.19 -15.81 -13.39
N THR A 154 -19.18 -15.47 -12.56
CA THR A 154 -19.33 -14.12 -11.99
C THR A 154 -18.54 -13.95 -10.69
N ALA A 155 -18.03 -15.03 -10.11
CA ALA A 155 -17.20 -14.98 -8.90
C ALA A 155 -15.72 -14.74 -9.28
N CYS A 156 -15.43 -13.57 -9.84
CA CYS A 156 -14.08 -13.14 -10.24
C CYS A 156 -13.88 -11.63 -10.06
N VAL A 157 -12.63 -11.17 -10.16
CA VAL A 157 -12.27 -9.74 -10.01
C VAL A 157 -13.04 -8.86 -11.00
N PHE A 158 -13.17 -9.26 -12.26
CA PHE A 158 -13.78 -8.41 -13.30
C PHE A 158 -15.28 -8.19 -13.10
N GLU A 159 -15.94 -9.08 -12.35
CA GLU A 159 -17.38 -9.00 -12.05
C GLU A 159 -17.64 -8.40 -10.66
N ALA A 160 -16.60 -8.15 -9.87
CA ALA A 160 -16.72 -7.46 -8.58
C ALA A 160 -17.16 -6.00 -8.77
N PRO A 161 -17.85 -5.39 -7.78
CA PRO A 161 -18.14 -3.96 -7.79
C PRO A 161 -16.87 -3.12 -7.90
N GLU A 162 -16.98 -1.93 -8.49
CA GLU A 162 -15.84 -1.03 -8.69
C GLU A 162 -15.42 -0.29 -7.41
N ASP A 163 -16.27 -0.21 -6.38
CA ASP A 163 -15.96 0.55 -5.16
C ASP A 163 -14.83 -0.07 -4.32
N MET A 164 -14.05 0.81 -3.69
CA MET A 164 -12.93 0.41 -2.84
C MET A 164 -13.40 -0.43 -1.65
N ASP A 165 -14.54 -0.12 -1.03
CA ASP A 165 -15.09 -0.92 0.08
C ASP A 165 -15.27 -2.40 -0.30
N SER A 166 -15.75 -2.68 -1.52
CA SER A 166 -15.85 -4.04 -2.06
C SER A 166 -14.49 -4.70 -2.30
N MET A 167 -13.46 -3.92 -2.68
CA MET A 167 -12.10 -4.40 -2.90
C MET A 167 -11.32 -4.64 -1.58
N HIS A 168 -11.66 -3.93 -0.49
CA HIS A 168 -10.89 -3.86 0.76
C HIS A 168 -11.10 -4.95 1.81
N ASN A 169 -12.07 -5.84 1.64
CA ASN A 169 -12.58 -6.60 2.76
C ASN A 169 -11.70 -7.78 3.20
N PHE A 170 -10.64 -7.52 3.98
CA PHE A 170 -10.27 -8.23 5.22
C PHE A 170 -9.09 -7.52 5.91
N GLU A 171 -9.36 -6.60 6.83
CA GLU A 171 -8.42 -6.23 7.89
C GLU A 171 -9.01 -6.64 9.25
N GLN A 172 -8.84 -7.93 9.61
CA GLN A 172 -8.83 -8.40 11.00
C GLN A 172 -8.28 -9.84 11.06
N GLU A 173 -6.96 -9.97 11.13
CA GLU A 173 -6.34 -11.12 11.79
C GLU A 173 -6.45 -10.84 13.29
N LYS A 174 -7.46 -11.41 13.95
CA LYS A 174 -7.53 -11.45 15.43
C LYS A 174 -6.28 -12.18 15.91
N LEU A 175 -5.26 -11.43 16.34
CA LEU A 175 -4.25 -11.95 17.25
C LEU A 175 -4.99 -12.51 18.49
N PRO A 176 -4.62 -13.70 19.00
CA PRO A 176 -5.19 -14.21 20.23
C PRO A 176 -4.87 -13.23 21.38
N PRO A 177 -5.78 -13.09 22.37
CA PRO A 177 -5.54 -12.16 23.47
C PRO A 177 -4.27 -12.59 24.22
N VAL A 178 -3.30 -11.67 24.29
CA VAL A 178 -2.17 -11.79 25.20
C VAL A 178 -2.75 -11.65 26.61
N HIS A 179 -2.74 -12.74 27.37
CA HIS A 179 -3.03 -12.68 28.80
C HIS A 179 -2.06 -11.71 29.47
N PRO A 180 -2.53 -10.71 30.23
CA PRO A 180 -1.64 -9.88 31.02
C PRO A 180 -0.97 -10.73 32.10
N THR A 181 0.33 -10.93 31.98
CA THR A 181 1.18 -11.43 33.06
C THR A 181 1.12 -10.43 34.21
N GLU A 182 0.61 -10.87 35.37
CA GLU A 182 0.59 -10.11 36.61
C GLU A 182 2.02 -9.70 37.01
N ILE A 183 2.36 -8.42 36.84
CA ILE A 183 3.47 -7.82 37.58
C ILE A 183 2.92 -7.36 38.93
N ARG A 184 3.18 -8.18 39.94
CA ARG A 184 2.85 -7.93 41.34
C ARG A 184 3.92 -7.02 41.93
N THR A 185 3.67 -5.71 41.98
CA THR A 185 4.47 -4.79 42.82
C THR A 185 3.65 -4.36 44.03
N SER A 186 4.01 -4.96 45.16
CA SER A 186 3.68 -4.52 46.51
C SER A 186 4.36 -3.18 46.83
N ILE A 187 3.62 -2.19 47.29
CA ILE A 187 4.02 -1.21 48.33
C ILE A 187 2.74 -0.58 48.92
N SER A 188 2.78 -0.41 50.25
CA SER A 188 1.75 -0.02 51.21
C SER A 188 1.36 1.49 51.17
N PRO A 189 0.32 1.91 51.92
CA PRO A 189 -0.48 3.10 51.64
C PRO A 189 -0.06 4.34 52.44
N SER A 190 -0.25 5.54 51.88
CA SER A 190 -0.56 6.73 52.68
C SER A 190 -1.28 7.81 51.86
N SER A 191 -2.46 8.17 52.38
CA SER A 191 -3.18 9.45 52.28
C SER A 191 -3.65 9.98 50.92
N SER A 192 -4.96 9.82 50.72
CA SER A 192 -5.94 10.88 50.45
C SER A 192 -5.82 11.65 49.14
N VAL A 193 -6.70 11.36 48.18
CA VAL A 193 -7.87 12.20 47.80
C VAL A 193 -8.75 11.36 46.87
N GLU A 194 -10.03 11.28 47.20
CA GLU A 194 -11.09 10.57 46.46
C GLU A 194 -11.22 11.12 45.03
N LEU A 195 -11.31 10.24 44.02
CA LEU A 195 -12.14 10.46 42.83
C LEU A 195 -12.48 9.09 42.20
N ASN A 196 -13.76 8.74 42.27
CA ASN A 196 -14.33 7.56 41.63
C ASN A 196 -14.31 7.70 40.10
N THR A 197 -13.94 6.61 39.45
CA THR A 197 -13.99 6.41 38.01
C THR A 197 -15.40 6.06 37.53
N THR A 198 -15.73 6.62 36.37
CA THR A 198 -16.71 6.14 35.38
C THR A 198 -18.20 6.37 35.65
N SER A 199 -18.77 7.40 35.03
CA SER A 199 -19.82 7.23 34.00
C SER A 199 -20.20 8.58 33.40
N VAL A 200 -19.80 8.86 32.16
CA VAL A 200 -20.45 9.89 31.34
C VAL A 200 -20.42 9.46 29.87
N LEU A 201 -21.40 8.65 29.49
CA LEU A 201 -22.22 8.97 28.31
C LEU A 201 -23.23 10.03 28.77
N ALA A 202 -23.57 10.97 27.88
CA ALA A 202 -24.49 12.13 28.04
C ALA A 202 -23.77 13.43 28.44
N ASN A 203 -23.82 14.58 27.77
CA ASN A 203 -24.61 15.11 26.67
C ASN A 203 -23.82 16.34 26.16
N TYR A 204 -23.87 16.65 24.86
CA TYR A 204 -23.91 18.05 24.44
C TYR A 204 -25.10 18.21 23.51
N ALA A 205 -26.10 18.92 24.04
CA ALA A 205 -27.35 19.24 23.41
C ALA A 205 -27.24 20.54 22.63
N THR A 206 -28.01 20.55 21.55
CA THR A 206 -28.47 21.66 20.72
C THR A 206 -28.94 22.88 21.52
N GLU A 207 -28.52 24.08 21.11
CA GLU A 207 -29.24 25.33 21.36
C GLU A 207 -29.83 25.86 20.05
N ALA A 208 -31.15 25.80 19.94
CA ALA A 208 -31.96 26.79 19.24
C ALA A 208 -33.37 26.70 19.84
N GLY A 209 -33.68 27.66 20.70
CA GLY A 209 -34.90 27.68 21.48
C GLY A 209 -36.16 27.66 20.61
N LYS A 210 -37.15 26.91 21.10
CA LYS A 210 -38.57 27.23 20.99
C LYS A 210 -39.33 26.45 22.05
N ASP A 211 -40.11 27.19 22.82
CA ASP A 211 -41.03 26.74 23.86
C ASP A 211 -41.96 25.63 23.37
N ILE A 212 -42.41 24.76 24.28
CA ILE A 212 -43.84 24.47 24.53
C ILE A 212 -43.99 23.42 25.65
N GLU A 213 -44.62 23.87 26.72
CA GLU A 213 -45.49 23.23 27.72
C GLU A 213 -45.56 21.69 27.87
N VAL A 214 -45.33 21.29 29.13
CA VAL A 214 -45.65 19.99 29.73
C VAL A 214 -47.16 19.84 29.93
N THR A 215 -47.72 18.65 29.65
CA THR A 215 -48.88 18.18 30.43
C THR A 215 -48.92 16.67 30.55
N THR A 216 -48.92 16.22 31.80
CA THR A 216 -49.14 14.85 32.26
C THR A 216 -50.64 14.49 32.27
N LYS A 217 -51.02 13.25 31.89
CA LYS A 217 -52.04 12.47 32.63
C LYS A 217 -52.12 11.00 32.19
N SER A 218 -52.70 10.22 33.10
CA SER A 218 -52.53 8.80 33.35
C SER A 218 -53.82 7.98 33.10
N ILE A 219 -53.67 6.65 33.17
CA ILE A 219 -54.66 5.60 33.52
C ILE A 219 -55.36 4.83 32.36
N GLY A 220 -54.99 3.54 32.23
CA GLY A 220 -55.89 2.39 32.48
C GLY A 220 -56.44 1.59 31.29
N GLY A 221 -56.22 0.26 31.31
CA GLY A 221 -57.12 -0.75 30.71
C GLY A 221 -56.47 -1.91 29.95
N GLU A 222 -56.62 -3.13 30.48
CA GLU A 222 -56.47 -4.49 29.88
C GLU A 222 -56.96 -4.60 28.41
N GLU A 223 -56.50 -5.49 27.52
CA GLU A 223 -56.16 -6.93 27.62
C GLU A 223 -55.50 -7.39 26.28
N SER A 224 -54.87 -8.58 26.26
CA SER A 224 -54.48 -9.43 25.10
C SER A 224 -52.99 -9.47 24.70
N ARG A 225 -52.34 -10.61 24.97
CA ARG A 225 -50.97 -10.99 24.53
C ARG A 225 -51.07 -11.79 23.22
N PRO A 226 -50.11 -11.67 22.27
CA PRO A 226 -48.95 -12.55 22.36
C PRO A 226 -47.61 -11.87 22.03
N LYS A 227 -46.53 -12.55 22.41
CA LYS A 227 -45.12 -12.13 22.30
C LYS A 227 -44.72 -11.83 20.85
N MET A 228 -44.14 -10.65 20.61
CA MET A 228 -43.25 -10.39 19.48
C MET A 228 -42.17 -9.40 19.92
N SER A 229 -40.99 -9.91 20.20
CA SER A 229 -39.75 -9.14 20.29
C SER A 229 -39.48 -8.49 18.95
N SER A 230 -39.69 -7.17 18.86
CA SER A 230 -39.16 -6.33 17.79
C SER A 230 -38.18 -5.35 18.41
N GLU A 231 -36.97 -5.83 18.67
CA GLU A 231 -35.83 -4.95 18.54
C GLU A 231 -35.82 -4.50 17.08
N VAL A 232 -36.14 -3.23 16.85
CA VAL A 232 -35.68 -2.51 15.65
C VAL A 232 -34.18 -2.31 15.85
N GLY A 233 -33.44 -3.41 15.80
CA GLY A 233 -32.05 -3.41 15.44
C GLY A 233 -32.02 -3.02 13.97
N VAL A 234 -31.48 -1.84 13.69
CA VAL A 234 -31.05 -1.48 12.34
C VAL A 234 -30.00 -2.51 11.93
N ARG A 235 -30.47 -3.62 11.36
CA ARG A 235 -29.67 -4.49 10.51
C ARG A 235 -29.28 -3.64 9.32
N ARG A 236 -28.10 -3.00 9.40
CA ARG A 236 -27.33 -2.75 8.19
C ARG A 236 -26.87 -4.12 7.72
N GLN A 237 -27.66 -4.72 6.84
CA GLN A 237 -27.16 -5.74 5.93
C GLN A 237 -26.05 -5.08 5.12
N THR A 238 -24.79 -5.36 5.46
CA THR A 238 -23.64 -5.08 4.60
C THR A 238 -23.60 -6.17 3.54
N GLU A 239 -24.29 -5.93 2.42
CA GLU A 239 -24.11 -6.64 1.15
C GLU A 239 -22.98 -5.97 0.37
N GLY A 240 -21.99 -6.75 -0.08
CA GLY A 240 -20.90 -6.30 -0.95
C GLY A 240 -19.51 -6.66 -0.39
N GLN A 241 -18.91 -7.76 -0.85
CA GLN A 241 -17.64 -8.27 -0.32
C GLN A 241 -16.72 -8.87 -1.41
N VAL A 242 -15.39 -8.68 -1.23
CA VAL A 242 -14.06 -9.39 -1.40
C VAL A 242 -13.56 -10.08 -2.69
N ALA A 243 -12.51 -9.58 -3.36
CA ALA A 243 -11.63 -10.40 -4.23
C ALA A 243 -10.24 -10.71 -3.62
N GLU A 244 -9.65 -9.81 -2.83
CA GLU A 244 -8.24 -9.92 -2.37
C GLU A 244 -8.00 -11.01 -1.32
N GLY A 245 -8.86 -11.12 -0.31
CA GLY A 245 -8.70 -12.07 0.79
C GLY A 245 -8.67 -13.54 0.35
N VAL A 246 -9.26 -13.84 -0.81
CA VAL A 246 -9.19 -15.17 -1.43
C VAL A 246 -7.77 -15.51 -1.87
N PHE A 247 -7.08 -14.58 -2.56
CA PHE A 247 -5.72 -14.78 -3.06
C PHE A 247 -4.73 -14.97 -1.90
N ILE A 248 -4.81 -14.12 -0.86
CA ILE A 248 -3.92 -14.22 0.31
C ILE A 248 -4.09 -15.56 1.02
N LYS A 249 -5.34 -15.97 1.31
CA LYS A 249 -5.63 -17.27 1.96
C LYS A 249 -5.10 -18.44 1.11
N LEU A 250 -5.32 -18.38 -0.22
CA LEU A 250 -4.88 -19.40 -1.16
C LEU A 250 -3.34 -19.52 -1.22
N MET A 251 -2.62 -18.41 -1.35
CA MET A 251 -1.15 -18.41 -1.40
C MET A 251 -0.50 -18.73 -0.06
N ARG A 252 -1.13 -18.38 1.07
CA ARG A 252 -0.69 -18.83 2.41
C ARG A 252 -0.72 -20.37 2.51
N ARG A 253 -1.74 -21.01 1.93
CA ARG A 253 -1.90 -22.48 1.94
C ARG A 253 -1.03 -23.19 0.89
N TYR A 254 -1.00 -22.67 -0.33
CA TYR A 254 -0.32 -23.26 -1.47
C TYR A 254 0.83 -22.37 -1.93
N LYS A 255 1.93 -22.38 -1.17
CA LYS A 255 3.06 -21.44 -1.35
C LYS A 255 3.67 -21.42 -2.76
N TYR A 256 3.65 -22.53 -3.48
CA TYR A 256 4.15 -22.59 -4.85
C TYR A 256 3.35 -21.71 -5.83
N LEU A 257 2.11 -21.34 -5.48
CA LEU A 257 1.28 -20.43 -6.27
C LEU A 257 1.78 -18.99 -6.26
N GLU A 258 2.60 -18.56 -5.28
CA GLU A 258 3.12 -17.19 -5.25
C GLU A 258 3.94 -16.88 -6.51
N LYS A 259 4.83 -17.80 -6.90
CA LYS A 259 5.65 -17.61 -8.09
C LYS A 259 4.82 -17.67 -9.37
N MET A 260 3.87 -18.60 -9.42
CA MET A 260 2.95 -18.72 -10.55
C MET A 260 2.07 -17.47 -10.70
N PHE A 261 1.66 -16.86 -9.58
CA PHE A 261 0.86 -15.64 -9.59
C PHE A 261 1.66 -14.46 -10.13
N GLU A 262 2.91 -14.28 -9.68
CA GLU A 262 3.79 -13.25 -10.21
C GLU A 262 3.96 -13.39 -11.73
N ASP A 263 4.22 -14.61 -12.21
CA ASP A 263 4.47 -14.86 -13.62
C ASP A 263 3.20 -14.72 -14.46
N GLU A 264 2.03 -15.11 -13.93
CA GLU A 264 0.74 -14.91 -14.61
C GLU A 264 0.32 -13.45 -14.64
N MET A 265 0.52 -12.69 -13.54
CA MET A 265 0.27 -11.25 -13.53
C MET A 265 1.06 -10.51 -14.60
N LYS A 266 2.32 -10.91 -14.87
CA LYS A 266 3.09 -10.34 -15.98
C LYS A 266 2.43 -10.57 -17.34
N LYS A 267 1.83 -11.75 -17.57
CA LYS A 267 1.12 -12.05 -18.83
C LYS A 267 -0.18 -11.27 -18.92
N ILE A 268 -0.99 -11.28 -17.86
CA ILE A 268 -2.27 -10.55 -17.81
C ILE A 268 -2.07 -9.05 -18.06
N LEU A 269 -1.04 -8.44 -17.47
CA LEU A 269 -0.73 -7.03 -17.68
C LEU A 269 -0.33 -6.69 -19.12
N VAL A 270 0.18 -7.65 -19.90
CA VAL A 270 0.43 -7.45 -21.34
C VAL A 270 -0.88 -7.40 -22.13
N PHE A 271 -1.95 -8.01 -21.61
CA PHE A 271 -3.25 -8.11 -22.28
C PHE A 271 -4.23 -6.97 -21.95
N ILE A 272 -3.83 -5.95 -21.16
CA ILE A 272 -4.77 -4.90 -20.72
C ILE A 272 -5.47 -4.16 -21.85
N LYS A 273 -4.91 -4.14 -23.06
CA LYS A 273 -5.55 -3.57 -24.25
C LYS A 273 -6.81 -4.33 -24.68
N GLY A 274 -6.91 -5.62 -24.38
CA GLY A 274 -8.07 -6.45 -24.66
C GLY A 274 -9.19 -6.33 -23.64
N PHE A 275 -8.89 -5.78 -22.45
CA PHE A 275 -9.88 -5.57 -21.40
C PHE A 275 -10.65 -4.27 -21.62
N SER A 276 -11.89 -4.23 -21.14
CA SER A 276 -12.68 -3.01 -21.04
C SER A 276 -12.06 -2.01 -20.07
N GLU A 277 -12.51 -0.75 -20.12
CA GLU A 277 -12.05 0.28 -19.19
C GLU A 277 -12.32 -0.08 -17.72
N GLN A 278 -13.51 -0.61 -17.44
CA GLN A 278 -13.89 -1.05 -16.10
C GLN A 278 -13.01 -2.18 -15.59
N GLU A 279 -12.75 -3.18 -16.43
CA GLU A 279 -11.85 -4.29 -16.08
C GLU A 279 -10.41 -3.82 -15.83
N ARG A 280 -9.91 -2.84 -16.61
CA ARG A 280 -8.59 -2.23 -16.36
C ARG A 280 -8.53 -1.52 -15.00
N ILE A 281 -9.58 -0.76 -14.64
CA ILE A 281 -9.64 -0.06 -13.36
C ILE A 281 -9.65 -1.08 -12.20
N LYS A 282 -10.50 -2.12 -12.28
CA LYS A 282 -10.55 -3.19 -11.26
C LYS A 282 -9.21 -3.91 -11.15
N LEU A 283 -8.58 -4.24 -12.27
CA LEU A 283 -7.27 -4.90 -12.30
C LEU A 283 -6.17 -4.00 -11.70
N ALA A 284 -6.18 -2.70 -12.01
CA ALA A 284 -5.21 -1.74 -11.47
C ALA A 284 -5.34 -1.62 -9.95
N ARG A 285 -6.57 -1.49 -9.45
CA ARG A 285 -6.84 -1.42 -8.00
C ARG A 285 -6.38 -2.69 -7.29
N MET A 286 -6.77 -3.86 -7.78
CA MET A 286 -6.32 -5.15 -7.23
C MET A 286 -4.80 -5.32 -7.30
N THR A 287 -4.17 -4.86 -8.39
CA THR A 287 -2.71 -4.88 -8.53
C THR A 287 -2.04 -4.00 -7.47
N ALA A 288 -2.58 -2.83 -7.18
CA ALA A 288 -2.10 -1.99 -6.08
C ALA A 288 -2.19 -2.71 -4.73
N LEU A 289 -3.32 -3.37 -4.44
CA LEU A 289 -3.51 -4.13 -3.21
C LEU A 289 -2.50 -5.27 -3.08
N TRP A 290 -2.38 -6.11 -4.11
CA TRP A 290 -1.44 -7.22 -4.12
C TRP A 290 0.01 -6.78 -3.98
N ILE A 291 0.41 -5.67 -4.61
CA ILE A 291 1.77 -5.15 -4.43
C ILE A 291 1.95 -4.59 -3.02
N SER A 292 1.00 -3.80 -2.53
CA SER A 292 1.09 -3.12 -1.24
C SER A 292 1.19 -4.08 -0.04
N ASN A 293 0.57 -5.26 -0.16
CA ASN A 293 0.60 -6.33 0.83
C ASN A 293 1.69 -7.39 0.56
N GLY A 294 2.50 -7.21 -0.48
CA GLY A 294 3.63 -8.08 -0.81
C GLY A 294 3.26 -9.43 -1.44
N SER A 295 2.04 -9.57 -1.97
CA SER A 295 1.61 -10.77 -2.71
C SER A 295 2.27 -10.88 -4.08
N ILE A 296 2.56 -9.74 -4.73
CA ILE A 296 3.39 -9.67 -5.92
C ILE A 296 4.39 -8.50 -5.80
N PRO A 297 5.61 -8.63 -6.34
CA PRO A 297 6.59 -7.55 -6.32
C PRO A 297 6.21 -6.41 -7.27
N PRO A 298 6.57 -5.13 -6.99
CA PRO A 298 6.19 -4.01 -7.86
C PRO A 298 6.72 -4.11 -9.30
N ASN A 299 7.84 -4.81 -9.51
CA ASN A 299 8.50 -4.96 -10.81
C ASN A 299 7.61 -5.65 -11.87
N VAL A 300 6.52 -6.31 -11.49
CA VAL A 300 5.51 -6.81 -12.45
C VAL A 300 4.97 -5.69 -13.33
N LEU A 301 4.89 -4.45 -12.83
CA LEU A 301 4.41 -3.29 -13.58
C LEU A 301 5.31 -2.92 -14.76
N LEU A 302 6.59 -3.32 -14.75
CA LEU A 302 7.53 -2.99 -15.83
C LEU A 302 7.15 -3.61 -17.18
N VAL A 303 6.31 -4.66 -17.19
CA VAL A 303 5.79 -5.25 -18.44
C VAL A 303 4.85 -4.31 -19.19
N LEU A 304 4.30 -3.30 -18.50
CA LEU A 304 3.48 -2.24 -19.11
C LEU A 304 4.32 -1.29 -19.98
N ILE A 305 5.65 -1.26 -19.79
CA ILE A 305 6.59 -0.57 -20.68
C ILE A 305 6.72 -1.40 -21.98
N ASN A 306 5.63 -1.40 -22.73
CA ASN A 306 5.45 -2.11 -23.98
C ASN A 306 5.01 -1.09 -25.03
N GLU A 307 5.58 -1.15 -26.23
CA GLU A 307 5.31 -0.17 -27.29
C GLU A 307 3.81 -0.04 -27.60
N HIS A 308 3.07 -1.15 -27.60
CA HIS A 308 1.64 -1.15 -27.91
C HIS A 308 0.77 -0.56 -26.79
N LEU A 309 1.24 -0.61 -25.54
CA LEU A 309 0.51 -0.07 -24.38
C LEU A 309 0.88 1.39 -24.12
N THR A 310 2.14 1.74 -24.33
CA THR A 310 2.66 3.10 -24.14
C THR A 310 2.22 4.05 -25.24
N LYS A 311 2.12 3.60 -26.51
CA LYS A 311 1.61 4.41 -27.61
C LYS A 311 0.15 4.87 -27.40
N ASP A 312 -0.67 3.98 -26.83
CA ASP A 312 -2.11 4.21 -26.64
C ASP A 312 -2.43 4.80 -25.25
N ASN A 313 -1.42 5.25 -24.49
CA ASN A 313 -1.54 5.80 -23.13
C ASN A 313 -2.08 4.84 -22.05
N LEU A 314 -2.38 3.59 -22.40
CA LEU A 314 -2.91 2.58 -21.48
C LEU A 314 -1.93 2.26 -20.33
N ALA A 315 -0.62 2.22 -20.63
CA ALA A 315 0.41 1.96 -19.62
C ALA A 315 0.42 3.02 -18.52
N LEU A 316 0.36 4.30 -18.91
CA LEU A 316 0.36 5.43 -17.96
C LEU A 316 -0.94 5.47 -17.17
N GLU A 317 -2.09 5.33 -17.84
CA GLU A 317 -3.40 5.34 -17.16
C GLU A 317 -3.53 4.22 -16.12
N PHE A 318 -3.10 3.01 -16.48
CA PHE A 318 -3.08 1.88 -15.55
C PHE A 318 -2.14 2.16 -14.37
N LEU A 319 -0.93 2.67 -14.62
CA LEU A 319 0.03 3.01 -13.57
C LEU A 319 -0.51 4.10 -12.63
N MET A 320 -1.17 5.12 -13.16
CA MET A 320 -1.76 6.19 -12.35
C MET A 320 -2.88 5.67 -11.46
N GLU A 321 -3.75 4.80 -11.97
CA GLU A 321 -4.78 4.17 -11.14
C GLU A 321 -4.15 3.33 -10.02
N VAL A 322 -3.11 2.53 -10.32
CA VAL A 322 -2.34 1.79 -9.28
C VAL A 322 -1.79 2.74 -8.21
N PHE A 323 -1.22 3.88 -8.60
CA PHE A 323 -0.65 4.85 -7.66
C PHE A 323 -1.70 5.55 -6.82
N VAL A 324 -2.85 5.91 -7.41
CA VAL A 324 -3.95 6.53 -6.67
C VAL A 324 -4.48 5.57 -5.62
N THR A 325 -4.76 4.33 -6.03
CA THR A 325 -5.20 3.28 -5.10
C THR A 325 -4.16 3.05 -4.02
N TRP A 326 -2.88 2.87 -4.35
CA TRP A 326 -1.85 2.64 -3.34
C TRP A 326 -1.69 3.83 -2.39
N LYS A 327 -1.73 5.07 -2.89
CA LYS A 327 -1.69 6.27 -2.05
C LYS A 327 -2.84 6.27 -1.04
N MET A 328 -4.05 5.89 -1.46
CA MET A 328 -5.20 5.78 -0.55
C MET A 328 -4.97 4.71 0.51
N GLU A 329 -4.38 3.57 0.13
CA GLU A 329 -4.31 2.39 1.01
C GLU A 329 -3.14 2.36 1.99
N LYS A 330 -1.93 2.69 1.51
CA LYS A 330 -0.71 2.63 2.35
C LYS A 330 0.03 3.95 2.41
N GLY A 331 -0.50 5.01 1.81
CA GLY A 331 0.12 6.32 1.76
C GLY A 331 1.25 6.46 0.73
N LEU A 332 1.54 7.71 0.38
CA LEU A 332 2.56 8.06 -0.61
C LEU A 332 3.97 7.55 -0.23
N ALA A 333 4.33 7.61 1.05
CA ALA A 333 5.66 7.21 1.53
C ALA A 333 5.94 5.71 1.30
N SER A 334 4.94 4.85 1.52
CA SER A 334 5.02 3.41 1.28
C SER A 334 5.26 3.13 -0.21
N MET A 335 4.44 3.76 -1.07
CA MET A 335 4.56 3.65 -2.52
C MET A 335 5.95 4.12 -3.01
N MET A 336 6.40 5.31 -2.61
CA MET A 336 7.72 5.83 -3.02
C MET A 336 8.87 4.91 -2.59
N THR A 337 8.78 4.33 -1.39
CA THR A 337 9.78 3.37 -0.90
C THR A 337 9.79 2.10 -1.74
N ALA A 338 8.63 1.58 -2.12
CA ALA A 338 8.52 0.39 -2.96
C ALA A 338 9.01 0.64 -4.39
N LEU A 339 8.69 1.79 -4.98
CA LEU A 339 9.17 2.20 -6.31
C LEU A 339 10.69 2.35 -6.37
N LYS A 340 11.29 2.90 -5.31
CA LYS A 340 12.75 2.97 -5.13
C LYS A 340 13.39 1.59 -5.10
N LYS A 341 12.92 0.71 -4.19
CA LYS A 341 13.48 -0.63 -4.00
C LYS A 341 13.34 -1.53 -5.24
N SER A 342 12.27 -1.36 -5.99
CA SER A 342 12.00 -2.13 -7.21
C SER A 342 12.68 -1.58 -8.47
N GLY A 343 13.33 -0.41 -8.40
CA GLY A 343 13.98 0.24 -9.54
C GLY A 343 13.02 0.85 -10.56
N ILE A 344 11.73 0.99 -10.21
CA ILE A 344 10.72 1.60 -11.09
C ILE A 344 10.85 3.12 -11.13
N GLU A 345 11.28 3.75 -10.02
CA GLU A 345 11.42 5.22 -9.92
C GLU A 345 12.23 5.81 -11.10
N GLY A 346 13.36 5.19 -11.45
CA GLY A 346 14.22 5.64 -12.55
C GLY A 346 13.65 5.40 -13.96
N ARG A 347 12.54 4.65 -14.07
CA ARG A 347 11.91 4.26 -15.34
C ARG A 347 10.50 4.81 -15.51
N LEU A 348 10.01 5.64 -14.60
CA LEU A 348 8.64 6.18 -14.62
C LEU A 348 8.30 6.90 -15.94
N MET A 349 9.26 7.64 -16.50
CA MET A 349 9.07 8.33 -17.78
C MET A 349 8.85 7.37 -18.95
N GLU A 350 9.28 6.11 -18.86
CA GLU A 350 9.11 5.11 -19.91
C GLU A 350 7.64 4.66 -20.08
N PHE A 351 6.79 4.85 -19.07
CA PHE A 351 5.35 4.59 -19.16
C PHE A 351 4.60 5.65 -19.97
N VAL A 352 5.18 6.84 -20.11
CA VAL A 352 4.60 7.95 -20.88
C VAL A 352 4.75 7.70 -22.37
N PRO A 353 3.70 7.94 -23.19
CA PRO A 353 3.80 7.89 -24.65
C PRO A 353 4.99 8.69 -25.18
N LEU A 354 5.73 8.14 -26.15
CA LEU A 354 6.97 8.75 -26.67
C LEU A 354 6.80 10.20 -27.13
N ASN A 355 5.64 10.52 -27.74
CA ASN A 355 5.30 11.87 -28.21
C ASN A 355 4.90 12.86 -27.09
N LYS A 356 4.67 12.37 -25.87
CA LYS A 356 4.29 13.16 -24.70
C LYS A 356 5.31 13.08 -23.56
N ARG A 357 6.46 12.43 -23.77
CA ARG A 357 7.46 12.16 -22.73
C ARG A 357 8.26 13.41 -22.36
N THR A 358 7.63 14.29 -21.58
CA THR A 358 8.22 15.49 -20.98
C THR A 358 7.92 15.52 -19.48
N GLU A 359 8.78 16.14 -18.70
CA GLU A 359 8.57 16.27 -17.25
C GLU A 359 7.27 17.00 -16.92
N ASP A 360 6.90 18.01 -17.71
CA ASP A 360 5.66 18.77 -17.51
C ASP A 360 4.42 17.89 -17.72
N ASN A 361 4.36 17.13 -18.82
CA ASN A 361 3.22 16.25 -19.08
C ASN A 361 3.11 15.14 -18.02
N PHE A 362 4.25 14.62 -17.55
CA PHE A 362 4.28 13.63 -16.48
C PHE A 362 3.79 14.23 -15.16
N ARG A 363 4.23 15.45 -14.83
CA ARG A 363 3.77 16.17 -13.65
C ARG A 363 2.28 16.45 -13.70
N SER A 364 1.76 16.94 -14.83
CA SER A 364 0.34 17.19 -15.03
C SER A 364 -0.50 15.91 -14.82
N ALA A 365 -0.03 14.76 -15.29
CA ALA A 365 -0.72 13.49 -15.06
C ALA A 365 -0.81 13.11 -13.56
N PHE A 366 0.21 13.44 -12.75
CA PHE A 366 0.19 13.25 -11.29
C PHE A 366 -0.72 14.25 -10.59
N GLU A 367 -0.74 15.50 -11.04
CA GLU A 367 -1.57 16.57 -10.49
C GLU A 367 -3.05 16.32 -10.76
N GLU A 368 -3.43 16.01 -12.01
CA GLU A 368 -4.81 15.69 -12.41
C GLU A 368 -5.40 14.50 -11.64
N ARG A 369 -4.54 13.55 -11.25
CA ARG A 369 -4.92 12.35 -10.50
C ARG A 369 -4.86 12.52 -8.99
N GLY A 370 -4.62 13.74 -8.48
CA GLY A 370 -4.53 14.02 -7.05
C GLY A 370 -3.36 13.31 -6.35
N LEU A 371 -2.36 12.83 -7.11
CA LEU A 371 -1.14 12.23 -6.58
C LEU A 371 -0.15 13.29 -6.09
N ALA A 372 -0.23 14.50 -6.63
CA ALA A 372 0.51 15.65 -6.16
C ALA A 372 -0.01 16.16 -4.79
N SER A 373 0.87 16.82 -4.05
CA SER A 373 0.59 17.38 -2.72
C SER A 373 -0.40 18.57 -2.74
N GLN A 374 -0.84 19.06 -3.91
CA GLN A 374 -1.63 20.29 -4.01
C GLN A 374 -3.04 20.17 -3.41
N GLU A 375 -3.79 19.09 -3.68
CA GLU A 375 -5.12 18.90 -3.07
C GLU A 375 -5.01 18.77 -1.55
N ALA A 376 -4.04 17.98 -1.06
CA ALA A 376 -3.79 17.82 0.36
C ALA A 376 -3.37 19.14 1.04
N LYS A 377 -2.62 20.01 0.35
CA LYS A 377 -2.32 21.36 0.84
C LYS A 377 -3.56 22.23 0.91
N LYS A 378 -4.45 22.16 -0.08
CA LYS A 378 -5.68 22.93 -0.09
C LYS A 378 -6.62 22.51 1.04
N ASP A 379 -6.78 21.21 1.26
CA ASP A 379 -7.55 20.67 2.38
C ASP A 379 -6.94 21.07 3.72
N LEU A 380 -5.61 20.97 3.85
CA LEU A 380 -4.89 21.42 5.04
C LEU A 380 -5.05 22.92 5.29
N GLN A 381 -5.10 23.72 4.22
CA GLN A 381 -5.31 25.17 4.30
C GLN A 381 -6.72 25.49 4.80
N ILE A 382 -7.75 24.84 4.25
CA ILE A 382 -9.14 25.00 4.69
C ILE A 382 -9.29 24.58 6.16
N GLN A 383 -8.72 23.43 6.54
CA GLN A 383 -8.72 22.98 7.93
C GLN A 383 -8.06 24.00 8.86
N LEU A 384 -6.91 24.56 8.47
CA LEU A 384 -6.24 25.58 9.28
C LEU A 384 -7.09 26.85 9.40
N GLU A 385 -7.72 27.30 8.32
CA GLU A 385 -8.64 28.44 8.32
C GLU A 385 -9.80 28.22 9.30
N ASP A 386 -10.43 27.04 9.26
CA ASP A 386 -11.52 26.67 10.17
C ASP A 386 -11.05 26.67 11.63
N GLN A 387 -9.92 26.01 11.94
CA GLN A 387 -9.39 25.93 13.30
C GLN A 387 -9.00 27.29 13.88
N LEU A 388 -8.46 28.18 13.05
CA LEU A 388 -8.16 29.56 13.44
C LEU A 388 -9.44 30.37 13.69
N SER A 389 -10.47 30.18 12.86
CA SER A 389 -11.76 30.87 13.01
C SER A 389 -12.53 30.41 14.26
N GLU A 390 -12.41 29.13 14.62
CA GLU A 390 -12.96 28.55 15.85
C GLU A 390 -12.19 28.97 17.11
N GLY A 391 -11.04 29.63 16.97
CA GLY A 391 -10.20 30.03 18.09
C GLY A 391 -9.58 28.85 18.84
N ARG A 392 -9.28 27.74 18.15
CA ARG A 392 -8.63 26.57 18.77
C ARG A 392 -7.27 26.92 19.36
N SER A 393 -6.84 26.10 20.32
CA SER A 393 -5.54 26.29 20.95
C SER A 393 -4.41 26.05 19.94
N THR A 394 -3.37 26.88 19.97
CA THR A 394 -2.21 26.74 19.07
C THR A 394 -1.57 25.35 19.16
N LYS A 395 -1.59 24.73 20.35
CA LYS A 395 -1.04 23.39 20.59
C LYS A 395 -1.80 22.31 19.82
N ASP A 396 -3.13 22.39 19.80
CA ASP A 396 -3.98 21.42 19.10
C ASP A 396 -3.81 21.60 17.58
N ILE A 397 -3.81 22.85 17.10
CA ILE A 397 -3.56 23.19 15.69
C ILE A 397 -2.21 22.61 15.22
N VAL A 398 -1.14 22.82 15.99
CA VAL A 398 0.19 22.28 15.66
C VAL A 398 0.18 20.75 15.58
N THR A 399 -0.53 20.08 16.49
CA THR A 399 -0.61 18.62 16.53
C THR A 399 -1.33 18.09 15.28
N ASP A 400 -2.48 18.67 14.95
CA ASP A 400 -3.29 18.27 13.80
C ASP A 400 -2.55 18.53 12.48
N LEU A 401 -1.94 19.71 12.32
CA LEU A 401 -1.16 20.05 11.13
C LEU A 401 0.03 19.10 10.92
N LYS A 402 0.76 18.73 11.99
CA LYS A 402 1.87 17.77 11.90
C LYS A 402 1.39 16.38 11.49
N GLU A 403 0.28 15.91 12.06
CA GLU A 403 -0.29 14.61 11.71
C GLU A 403 -0.71 14.55 10.24
N VAL A 404 -1.44 15.56 9.76
CA VAL A 404 -1.90 15.61 8.36
C VAL A 404 -0.74 15.80 7.39
N ALA A 405 0.26 16.61 7.74
CA ALA A 405 1.46 16.80 6.92
C ALA A 405 2.24 15.49 6.77
N ILE A 406 2.47 14.75 7.87
CA ILE A 406 3.16 13.45 7.84
C ILE A 406 2.34 12.44 7.02
N LYS A 407 1.03 12.35 7.26
CA LYS A 407 0.13 11.44 6.56
C LYS A 407 0.15 11.66 5.03
N ASN A 408 0.22 12.91 4.60
CA ASN A 408 0.19 13.28 3.18
C ASN A 408 1.56 13.51 2.55
N GLY A 409 2.65 13.36 3.32
CA GLY A 409 4.02 13.62 2.86
C GLY A 409 4.27 15.08 2.48
N ILE A 410 3.60 16.03 3.15
CA ILE A 410 3.80 17.46 2.94
C ILE A 410 5.03 17.90 3.73
N PRO A 411 6.10 18.39 3.07
CA PRO A 411 7.32 18.79 3.75
C PRO A 411 7.12 20.07 4.56
N GLU A 412 7.84 20.21 5.67
CA GLU A 412 7.68 21.31 6.64
C GLU A 412 7.73 22.70 5.99
N HIS A 413 8.69 22.94 5.08
CA HIS A 413 8.82 24.22 4.38
C HIS A 413 7.59 24.60 3.52
N GLU A 414 6.76 23.64 3.12
CA GLU A 414 5.50 23.92 2.45
C GLU A 414 4.37 24.17 3.46
N VAL A 415 4.38 23.47 4.60
CA VAL A 415 3.44 23.71 5.70
C VAL A 415 3.62 25.13 6.25
N VAL A 416 4.85 25.57 6.53
CA VAL A 416 5.10 26.93 7.03
C VAL A 416 4.68 28.02 6.03
N ALA A 417 4.84 27.76 4.73
CA ALA A 417 4.39 28.66 3.67
C ALA A 417 2.86 28.77 3.62
N LEU A 418 2.16 27.65 3.84
CA LEU A 418 0.70 27.59 3.97
C LEU A 418 0.25 28.33 5.24
N VAL A 419 0.86 28.04 6.39
CA VAL A 419 0.58 28.71 7.67
C VAL A 419 0.72 30.23 7.52
N TRP A 420 1.80 30.71 6.91
CA TRP A 420 1.97 32.14 6.61
C TRP A 420 0.82 32.71 5.79
N THR A 421 0.48 32.05 4.68
CA THR A 421 -0.57 32.50 3.77
C THR A 421 -1.92 32.58 4.49
N THR A 422 -2.26 31.54 5.24
CA THR A 422 -3.50 31.48 6.02
C THR A 422 -3.52 32.56 7.10
N VAL A 423 -2.52 32.63 7.97
CA VAL A 423 -2.46 33.60 9.08
C VAL A 423 -2.56 35.03 8.56
N MET A 424 -1.87 35.37 7.47
CA MET A 424 -1.89 36.71 6.90
C MET A 424 -3.20 37.08 6.19
N SER A 425 -4.02 36.09 5.84
CA SER A 425 -5.35 36.29 5.24
C SER A 425 -6.48 36.50 6.25
N GLN A 426 -6.26 36.16 7.53
CA GLN A 426 -7.27 36.28 8.60
C GLN A 426 -7.61 37.73 8.99
N VAL A 427 -6.85 38.71 8.50
CA VAL A 427 -6.95 40.10 8.93
C VAL A 427 -7.09 41.04 7.75
N GLU A 428 -8.06 41.94 7.84
CA GLU A 428 -8.12 43.09 6.94
C GLU A 428 -7.10 44.16 7.39
N TRP A 429 -6.16 44.46 6.50
CA TRP A 429 -5.02 45.30 6.81
C TRP A 429 -5.34 46.80 6.74
N ASN A 430 -4.85 47.55 7.72
CA ASN A 430 -4.98 49.01 7.72
C ASN A 430 -4.28 49.62 6.49
N LYS A 431 -4.88 50.67 5.94
CA LYS A 431 -4.32 51.42 4.79
C LYS A 431 -3.32 52.51 5.19
N LYS A 432 -3.21 52.81 6.49
CA LYS A 432 -2.20 53.74 7.01
C LYS A 432 -0.95 52.99 7.43
N GLU A 433 0.19 53.39 6.89
CA GLU A 433 1.50 52.74 7.09
C GLU A 433 1.88 52.58 8.58
N GLU A 434 1.64 53.60 9.41
CA GLU A 434 1.99 53.53 10.84
C GLU A 434 1.10 52.57 11.62
N LEU A 435 -0.21 52.54 11.31
CA LEU A 435 -1.17 51.68 11.99
C LEU A 435 -1.05 50.22 11.56
N VAL A 436 -0.74 49.98 10.28
CA VAL A 436 -0.57 48.60 9.78
C VAL A 436 0.66 47.94 10.40
N ALA A 437 1.72 48.70 10.69
CA ALA A 437 2.91 48.17 11.32
C ALA A 437 2.61 47.61 12.72
N GLU A 438 1.90 48.37 13.56
CA GLU A 438 1.52 47.92 14.91
C GLU A 438 0.51 46.76 14.85
N GLN A 439 -0.48 46.85 13.95
CA GLN A 439 -1.45 45.78 13.72
C GLN A 439 -0.77 44.46 13.32
N ALA A 440 0.17 44.51 12.37
CA ALA A 440 0.90 43.34 11.88
C ALA A 440 1.72 42.68 12.98
N LEU A 441 2.47 43.47 13.77
CA LEU A 441 3.26 42.92 14.88
C LEU A 441 2.38 42.30 15.96
N LYS A 442 1.26 42.94 16.30
CA LYS A 442 0.30 42.39 17.28
C LYS A 442 -0.30 41.07 16.79
N HIS A 443 -0.71 41.03 15.52
CA HIS A 443 -1.27 39.83 14.88
C HIS A 443 -0.26 38.68 14.85
N LEU A 444 0.92 38.91 14.26
CA LEU A 444 1.95 37.88 14.11
C LEU A 444 2.46 37.37 15.45
N LYS A 445 2.55 38.23 16.48
CA LYS A 445 2.97 37.85 17.83
C LYS A 445 2.07 36.78 18.47
N GLN A 446 0.77 36.77 18.14
CA GLN A 446 -0.15 35.73 18.63
C GLN A 446 0.18 34.35 18.05
N TYR A 447 0.74 34.31 16.85
CA TYR A 447 1.00 33.08 16.09
C TYR A 447 2.47 32.66 16.11
N THR A 448 3.35 33.32 16.88
CA THR A 448 4.76 32.91 16.96
C THR A 448 4.94 31.45 17.39
N PRO A 449 4.17 30.87 18.35
CA PRO A 449 4.33 29.45 18.69
C PRO A 449 3.89 28.51 17.55
N LEU A 450 2.99 28.97 16.68
CA LEU A 450 2.58 28.21 15.50
C LEU A 450 3.68 28.21 14.44
N PHE A 451 4.29 29.36 14.17
CA PHE A 451 5.42 29.46 13.22
C PHE A 451 6.63 28.66 13.71
N GLU A 452 7.01 28.82 14.98
CA GLU A 452 8.13 28.12 15.63
C GLU A 452 8.01 26.60 15.44
N ALA A 453 6.80 26.04 15.55
CA ALA A 453 6.56 24.61 15.39
C ALA A 453 6.85 24.06 13.99
N PHE A 454 6.95 24.92 12.97
CA PHE A 454 7.21 24.59 11.55
C PHE A 454 8.44 25.31 10.98
N THR A 455 9.30 25.84 11.84
CA THR A 455 10.60 26.41 11.49
C THR A 455 11.72 25.67 12.23
N THR A 456 11.69 24.34 12.20
CA THR A 456 12.67 23.51 12.94
C THR A 456 13.97 23.28 12.18
N VAL A 457 13.97 23.61 10.89
CA VAL A 457 15.14 23.52 10.00
C VAL A 457 15.32 24.79 9.17
N ALA A 458 16.58 25.10 8.86
CA ALA A 458 16.98 26.30 8.13
C ALA A 458 16.26 26.52 6.78
N ARG A 459 15.84 25.43 6.11
CA ARG A 459 15.06 25.53 4.86
C ARG A 459 13.67 26.12 5.09
N SER A 460 12.97 25.71 6.15
CA SER A 460 11.62 26.18 6.47
C SER A 460 11.66 27.63 6.93
N GLU A 461 12.64 27.98 7.79
CA GLU A 461 12.92 29.35 8.19
C GLU A 461 13.17 30.28 6.98
N LEU A 462 14.03 29.86 6.05
CA LEU A 462 14.33 30.66 4.85
C LEU A 462 13.07 30.84 3.98
N VAL A 463 12.23 29.82 3.86
CA VAL A 463 10.96 29.93 3.12
C VAL A 463 10.01 30.93 3.80
N LEU A 464 9.89 30.90 5.13
CA LEU A 464 9.09 31.89 5.87
C LEU A 464 9.62 33.32 5.66
N MET A 465 10.93 33.50 5.68
CA MET A 465 11.57 34.80 5.44
C MET A 465 11.31 35.30 4.01
N LEU A 466 11.38 34.41 3.01
CA LEU A 466 11.02 34.71 1.63
C LEU A 466 9.54 35.09 1.49
N LYS A 467 8.62 34.33 2.11
CA LYS A 467 7.19 34.64 2.10
C LYS A 467 6.88 36.00 2.73
N THR A 468 7.58 36.33 3.80
CA THR A 468 7.50 37.65 4.45
C THR A 468 7.96 38.76 3.51
N GLN A 469 9.09 38.58 2.82
CA GLN A 469 9.62 39.53 1.85
C GLN A 469 8.64 39.74 0.68
N GLU A 470 8.13 38.65 0.10
CA GLU A 470 7.20 38.72 -1.03
C GLU A 470 5.89 39.41 -0.65
N PHE A 471 5.36 39.11 0.53
CA PHE A 471 4.15 39.76 1.04
C PHE A 471 4.37 41.26 1.25
N CYS A 472 5.48 41.65 1.89
CA CYS A 472 5.79 43.05 2.14
C CYS A 472 6.04 43.83 0.85
N TYR A 473 6.57 43.19 -0.19
CA TYR A 473 6.72 43.79 -1.51
C TYR A 473 5.39 43.96 -2.25
N GLY A 474 4.53 42.93 -2.19
CA GLY A 474 3.23 42.94 -2.84
C GLY A 474 2.24 43.92 -2.24
N ASN A 475 2.46 44.36 -1.00
CA ASN A 475 1.62 45.30 -0.29
C ASN A 475 2.39 46.58 0.07
N MET A 476 2.10 47.69 -0.61
CA MET A 476 2.81 48.97 -0.41
C MET A 476 2.80 49.45 1.04
N ASN A 477 1.76 49.13 1.82
CA ASN A 477 1.66 49.54 3.23
C ASN A 477 2.65 48.78 4.13
N PHE A 478 3.17 47.63 3.67
CA PHE A 478 4.11 46.77 4.40
C PHE A 478 5.58 47.01 4.02
N MET A 479 5.86 47.90 3.08
CA MET A 479 7.22 48.14 2.58
C MET A 479 8.20 48.56 3.68
N LYS A 480 7.74 49.29 4.73
CA LYS A 480 8.55 49.63 5.91
C LYS A 480 8.35 48.71 7.12
N VAL A 481 7.58 47.63 6.98
CA VAL A 481 7.22 46.72 8.07
C VAL A 481 8.11 45.48 8.10
N PHE A 482 8.69 45.09 6.96
CA PHE A 482 9.50 43.88 6.81
C PHE A 482 10.55 43.69 7.91
N GLN A 483 11.46 44.65 8.12
CA GLN A 483 12.47 44.57 9.19
C GLN A 483 11.86 44.32 10.58
N LYS A 484 10.71 44.94 10.88
CA LYS A 484 10.05 44.78 12.18
C LYS A 484 9.51 43.37 12.36
N ILE A 485 8.99 42.75 11.29
CA ILE A 485 8.53 41.36 11.31
C ILE A 485 9.71 40.40 11.52
N ILE A 486 10.81 40.60 10.79
CA ILE A 486 12.01 39.76 10.98
C ILE A 486 12.55 39.89 12.39
N LEU A 487 12.60 41.12 12.94
CA LEU A 487 13.03 41.34 14.32
C LEU A 487 12.09 40.66 15.34
N LEU A 488 10.78 40.65 15.10
CA LEU A 488 9.83 39.91 15.93
C LEU A 488 10.14 38.42 15.89
N PHE A 489 10.27 37.83 14.70
CA PHE A 489 10.54 36.41 14.54
C PHE A 489 11.90 35.97 15.12
N TYR A 490 12.93 36.81 15.00
CA TYR A 490 14.21 36.58 15.67
C TYR A 490 14.07 36.57 17.19
N LYS A 491 13.37 37.55 17.77
CA LYS A 491 13.16 37.67 19.23
C LYS A 491 12.28 36.57 19.83
N THR A 492 11.58 35.81 18.99
CA THR A 492 10.68 34.74 19.42
C THR A 492 11.14 33.38 18.88
N ASP A 493 12.42 33.24 18.54
CA ASP A 493 13.06 31.99 18.12
C ASP A 493 12.41 31.31 16.89
N VAL A 494 11.68 32.08 16.08
CA VAL A 494 11.06 31.60 14.82
C VAL A 494 12.08 31.63 13.67
N LEU A 495 13.02 32.57 13.70
CA LEU A 495 14.11 32.67 12.72
C LEU A 495 15.46 32.73 13.44
N SER A 496 16.36 31.84 13.05
CA SER A 496 17.74 31.84 13.52
C SER A 496 18.56 32.96 12.88
N GLU A 497 19.62 33.35 13.59
CA GLU A 497 20.62 34.30 13.09
C GLU A 497 21.25 33.83 11.77
N GLU A 498 21.64 32.56 11.71
CA GLU A 498 22.26 31.95 10.53
C GLU A 498 21.41 32.14 9.27
N VAL A 499 20.09 31.92 9.38
CA VAL A 499 19.18 32.05 8.25
C VAL A 499 18.99 33.50 7.84
N ILE A 500 18.93 34.43 8.79
CA ILE A 500 18.83 35.87 8.52
C ILE A 500 20.08 36.35 7.77
N LEU A 501 21.27 35.96 8.23
CA LEU A 501 22.54 36.29 7.57
C LEU A 501 22.62 35.66 6.17
N LYS A 502 22.18 34.40 6.03
CA LYS A 502 22.13 33.70 4.73
C LYS A 502 21.19 34.40 3.75
N TRP A 503 19.99 34.77 4.18
CA TRP A 503 19.04 35.52 3.36
C TRP A 503 19.65 36.84 2.89
N TYR A 504 20.33 37.58 3.78
CA TYR A 504 20.93 38.86 3.44
C TYR A 504 22.04 38.72 2.38
N LYS A 505 22.92 37.73 2.53
CA LYS A 505 24.04 37.49 1.61
C LYS A 505 23.57 37.01 0.23
N GLU A 506 22.74 35.96 0.19
CA GLU A 506 22.42 35.27 -1.07
C GLU A 506 21.03 34.61 -1.13
N GLY A 507 20.35 34.42 0.00
CA GLY A 507 19.07 33.70 0.05
C GLY A 507 17.83 34.57 -0.22
N HIS A 508 17.98 35.83 -0.59
CA HIS A 508 16.87 36.78 -0.76
C HIS A 508 16.17 36.70 -2.12
N SER A 509 14.90 37.05 -2.15
CA SER A 509 14.13 37.20 -3.39
C SER A 509 14.56 38.45 -4.17
N VAL A 510 14.40 38.42 -5.49
CA VAL A 510 14.58 39.61 -6.35
C VAL A 510 13.51 40.68 -6.09
N LYS A 511 12.34 40.29 -5.55
CA LYS A 511 11.22 41.18 -5.24
C LYS A 511 11.57 42.13 -4.08
N GLY A 512 11.75 43.42 -4.38
CA GLY A 512 12.10 44.42 -3.38
C GLY A 512 13.54 44.31 -2.84
N LYS A 513 14.43 43.55 -3.50
CA LYS A 513 15.81 43.25 -3.05
C LYS A 513 16.54 44.47 -2.50
N MET A 514 16.73 45.51 -3.33
CA MET A 514 17.54 46.67 -2.94
C MET A 514 17.00 47.37 -1.70
N MET A 515 15.68 47.50 -1.60
CA MET A 515 15.02 48.18 -0.49
C MET A 515 15.12 47.37 0.81
N PHE A 516 14.83 46.07 0.77
CA PHE A 516 14.84 45.26 1.99
C PHE A 516 16.25 44.97 2.50
N LEU A 517 17.25 44.86 1.61
CA LEU A 517 18.65 44.80 2.04
C LEU A 517 19.06 46.10 2.75
N ASP A 518 18.72 47.26 2.18
CA ASP A 518 19.01 48.55 2.85
C ASP A 518 18.30 48.66 4.21
N GLN A 519 17.03 48.24 4.29
CA GLN A 519 16.26 48.24 5.53
C GLN A 519 16.86 47.34 6.63
N MET A 520 17.47 46.21 6.24
CA MET A 520 18.04 45.23 7.15
C MET A 520 19.47 45.55 7.58
N LYS A 521 20.18 46.44 6.87
CA LYS A 521 21.62 46.70 7.04
C LYS A 521 22.05 46.88 8.51
N LYS A 522 21.42 47.80 9.24
CA LYS A 522 21.76 48.07 10.65
C LYS A 522 21.51 46.88 11.57
N PHE A 523 20.50 46.07 11.26
CA PHE A 523 20.19 44.88 12.04
C PHE A 523 21.20 43.76 11.77
N ILE A 524 21.66 43.62 10.52
CA ILE A 524 22.73 42.68 10.16
C ILE A 524 24.06 43.09 10.81
N GLU A 525 24.42 44.37 10.75
CA GLU A 525 25.61 44.90 11.44
C GLU A 525 25.55 44.61 12.95
N TRP A 526 24.36 44.74 13.56
CA TRP A 526 24.18 44.40 14.98
C TRP A 526 24.34 42.89 15.27
N LEU A 527 23.76 42.00 14.46
CA LEU A 527 23.93 40.55 14.62
C LEU A 527 25.40 40.15 14.55
N GLN A 528 26.12 40.65 13.54
CA GLN A 528 27.53 40.33 13.34
C GLN A 528 28.43 40.83 14.48
N ASN A 529 28.15 42.02 15.04
CA ASN A 529 28.94 42.57 16.13
C ASN A 529 28.62 41.93 17.49
N ALA A 530 27.38 41.47 17.69
CA ALA A 530 26.98 40.80 18.93
C ALA A 530 27.70 39.45 19.12
N GLU A 531 28.03 38.77 18.01
CA GLU A 531 28.83 37.54 18.03
C GLU A 531 30.29 37.83 18.44
N GLU A 532 30.92 38.87 17.87
CA GLU A 532 32.32 39.26 18.13
C GLU A 532 32.58 39.68 19.60
N GLU A 533 31.62 40.33 20.27
CA GLU A 533 31.76 40.70 21.68
C GLU A 533 31.65 39.49 22.64
N SER A 534 30.97 38.41 22.23
CA SER A 534 30.79 37.21 23.05
C SER A 534 31.97 36.21 22.98
N GLU A 535 32.71 36.17 21.88
CA GLU A 535 33.94 35.37 21.75
C GLU A 535 35.17 36.04 22.40
N SER A 536 35.18 37.37 22.55
CA SER A 536 36.31 38.12 23.10
C SER A 536 36.37 38.19 24.63
N GLY A 537 35.44 37.53 25.33
CA GLY A 537 35.30 37.56 26.79
C GLY A 537 35.80 36.32 27.54
N GLU A 538 36.36 35.32 26.87
CA GLU A 538 36.84 34.06 27.50
C GLU A 538 38.36 34.00 27.75
N ASP A 539 39.12 35.08 27.51
CA ASP A 539 40.59 35.08 27.60
C ASP A 539 41.19 36.04 28.66
N GLU A 540 40.41 36.54 29.62
CA GLU A 540 40.96 37.25 30.79
C GLU A 540 40.20 36.92 32.09
N ASP A 541 40.58 35.81 32.74
CA ASP A 541 40.84 35.73 34.21
C ASP A 541 41.47 34.39 34.63
#